data_AF-A0A1Q4AG06-F1
#
_entry.id   AF-A0A1Q4AG06-F1
#
_cell.length_a   1.000
_cell.length_b   1.000
_cell.length_c   1.000
_cell.angle_alpha   90.00
_cell.angle_beta   90.00
_cell.angle_gamma   90.00
#
_symmetry.space_group_name_H-M   'P 1'
#
loop_
_entity.id
_entity.type
_entity.pdbx_description
1 polymer ?
#
loop_
_entity_poly.entity_id
_entity_poly.type
_entity_poly.pdbx_seq_one_letter_code
_entity_poly.pdbx_strand_id
1 'polypeptide(L)'
;MPIPQYDWQSRDAAAENVQLAEAEKSRAGRITNMKGVLLHSVPAFKLFSAVLPLKERLRDTLGSRAVDVFSLAISEDSHCILCSLYFRRALIAHGVDPDEYTPTEDEAALIEIAHRIAAEPAAHRNPPPMALQTLKAKYGSELVIAVVSYGSAMLATNRLNTTLGIPIDDDLLPTLEATSAPDSNAA
;
A
#
# COMPACT_ATOMS: atom_id res chain seq x y z
N MET A 1 -16.33 -18.00 2.61
CA MET A 1 -15.94 -17.75 4.02
C MET A 1 -14.52 -17.22 4.01
N PRO A 2 -14.23 -16.06 4.62
CA PRO A 2 -12.88 -15.51 4.63
C PRO A 2 -11.93 -16.47 5.35
N ILE A 3 -10.67 -16.51 4.90
CA ILE A 3 -9.63 -17.28 5.59
C ILE A 3 -9.35 -16.58 6.92
N PRO A 4 -9.46 -17.26 8.08
CA PRO A 4 -9.17 -16.65 9.36
C PRO A 4 -7.66 -16.37 9.47
N GLN A 5 -7.28 -15.46 10.37
CA GLN A 5 -5.86 -15.30 10.71
C GLN A 5 -5.29 -16.62 11.24
N TYR A 6 -4.01 -16.88 10.95
CA TYR A 6 -3.27 -17.98 11.55
C TYR A 6 -3.14 -17.74 13.05
N ASP A 7 -3.50 -18.73 13.86
CA ASP A 7 -3.36 -18.68 15.31
C ASP A 7 -1.89 -18.92 15.72
N TRP A 8 -1.09 -17.87 15.60
CA TRP A 8 0.32 -17.88 15.99
C TRP A 8 0.54 -17.89 17.51
N GLN A 9 -0.52 -17.77 18.31
CA GLN A 9 -0.46 -17.85 19.77
C GLN A 9 -0.81 -19.26 20.28
N SER A 10 -1.31 -20.14 19.42
CA SER A 10 -1.53 -21.54 19.71
C SER A 10 -0.23 -22.22 20.18
N ARG A 11 -0.36 -23.16 21.11
CA ARG A 11 0.75 -24.01 21.56
C ARG A 11 1.34 -24.87 20.45
N ASP A 12 0.56 -25.16 19.42
CA ASP A 12 0.95 -25.99 18.29
C ASP A 12 1.49 -25.17 17.10
N ALA A 13 1.58 -23.84 17.25
CA ALA A 13 2.08 -22.97 16.20
C ALA A 13 3.56 -23.26 15.90
N ALA A 14 3.90 -23.40 14.62
CA ALA A 14 5.28 -23.56 14.20
C ALA A 14 6.13 -22.35 14.60
N ALA A 15 7.33 -22.61 15.13
CA ALA A 15 8.20 -21.59 15.72
C ALA A 15 8.55 -20.44 14.75
N GLU A 16 8.69 -20.74 13.45
CA GLU A 16 8.95 -19.71 12.44
C GLU A 16 7.79 -18.73 12.28
N ASN A 17 6.54 -19.23 12.31
CA ASN A 17 5.34 -18.38 12.23
C ASN A 17 5.25 -17.46 13.44
N VAL A 18 5.55 -17.99 14.65
CA VAL A 18 5.59 -17.19 15.89
C VAL A 18 6.63 -16.08 15.79
N GLN A 19 7.86 -16.41 15.34
CA GLN A 19 8.95 -15.43 15.19
C GLN A 19 8.58 -14.32 14.21
N LEU A 20 7.98 -14.65 13.06
CA LEU A 20 7.54 -13.66 12.08
C LEU A 20 6.41 -12.78 12.62
N ALA A 21 5.47 -13.35 13.36
CA ALA A 21 4.39 -12.60 13.99
C ALA A 21 4.92 -11.66 15.07
N GLU A 22 5.84 -12.11 15.93
CA GLU A 22 6.44 -11.25 16.96
C GLU A 22 7.26 -10.11 16.34
N ALA A 23 8.04 -10.39 15.30
CA ALA A 23 8.81 -9.37 14.60
C ALA A 23 7.90 -8.29 13.99
N GLU A 24 6.82 -8.70 13.31
CA GLU A 24 5.87 -7.75 12.74
C GLU A 24 5.12 -6.96 13.82
N LYS A 25 4.71 -7.61 14.90
CA LYS A 25 4.08 -6.93 16.05
C LYS A 25 5.04 -5.93 16.71
N SER A 26 6.31 -6.29 16.88
CA SER A 26 7.32 -5.38 17.44
C SER A 26 7.56 -4.17 16.53
N ARG A 27 7.51 -4.36 15.21
CA ARG A 27 7.75 -3.30 14.22
C ARG A 27 6.54 -2.37 14.06
N ALA A 28 5.33 -2.92 13.97
CA ALA A 28 4.11 -2.19 13.62
C ALA A 28 3.14 -1.99 14.79
N GLY A 29 3.45 -2.52 15.98
CA GLY A 29 2.59 -2.51 17.16
C GLY A 29 1.45 -3.54 17.12
N ARG A 30 1.13 -4.08 15.94
CA ARG A 30 0.05 -5.06 15.72
C ARG A 30 0.32 -5.93 14.49
N ILE A 31 -0.43 -7.03 14.39
CA ILE A 31 -0.55 -7.82 13.15
C ILE A 31 -1.81 -7.35 12.42
N THR A 32 -1.68 -6.97 11.15
CA THR A 32 -2.85 -6.67 10.30
C THR A 32 -3.57 -7.95 9.91
N ASN A 33 -4.85 -7.84 9.54
CA ASN A 33 -5.62 -8.98 9.02
C ASN A 33 -4.89 -9.68 7.85
N MET A 34 -4.34 -8.91 6.91
CA MET A 34 -3.55 -9.44 5.80
C MET A 34 -2.35 -10.25 6.28
N LYS A 35 -1.54 -9.69 7.19
CA LYS A 35 -0.34 -10.36 7.72
C LYS A 35 -0.71 -11.61 8.51
N GLY A 36 -1.79 -11.56 9.29
CA GLY A 36 -2.34 -12.70 10.02
C GLY A 36 -2.78 -13.84 9.11
N VAL A 37 -3.41 -13.54 7.97
CA VAL A 37 -3.77 -14.56 6.96
C VAL A 37 -2.54 -15.09 6.24
N LEU A 38 -1.58 -14.23 5.88
CA LEU A 38 -0.35 -14.66 5.20
C LEU A 38 0.51 -15.60 6.05
N LEU A 39 0.40 -15.57 7.38
CA LEU A 39 1.10 -16.51 8.26
C LEU A 39 0.70 -17.97 8.04
N HIS A 40 -0.42 -18.28 7.34
CA HIS A 40 -0.68 -19.65 6.87
C HIS A 40 0.36 -20.14 5.85
N SER A 41 1.13 -19.24 5.22
CA SER A 41 2.21 -19.55 4.29
C SER A 41 3.40 -18.62 4.52
N VAL A 42 4.40 -19.12 5.26
CA VAL A 42 5.65 -18.39 5.54
C VAL A 42 6.30 -17.81 4.27
N PRO A 43 6.43 -18.54 3.14
CA PRO A 43 6.96 -17.97 1.90
C PRO A 43 6.13 -16.78 1.38
N ALA A 44 4.80 -16.84 1.45
CA ALA A 44 3.93 -15.74 1.05
C ALA A 44 4.09 -14.54 2.00
N PHE A 45 4.12 -14.78 3.31
CA PHE A 45 4.39 -13.74 4.30
C PHE A 45 5.70 -13.00 4.00
N LYS A 46 6.79 -13.74 3.74
CA LYS A 46 8.10 -13.16 3.41
C LYS A 46 8.06 -12.38 2.10
N LEU A 47 7.45 -12.93 1.04
CA LEU A 47 7.29 -12.24 -0.26
C LEU A 47 6.63 -10.87 -0.10
N PHE A 48 5.47 -10.81 0.57
CA PHE A 48 4.73 -9.56 0.79
C PHE A 48 5.29 -8.69 1.93
N SER A 49 6.35 -9.13 2.61
CA SER A 49 7.09 -8.31 3.58
C SER A 49 8.38 -7.73 2.99
N ALA A 50 8.93 -8.35 1.94
CA ALA A 50 10.15 -7.92 1.27
C ALA A 50 10.04 -6.53 0.61
N VAL A 51 8.82 -6.00 0.46
CA VAL A 51 8.58 -4.63 -0.03
C VAL A 51 8.95 -3.55 0.99
N LEU A 52 9.03 -3.88 2.29
CA LEU A 52 9.24 -2.88 3.35
C LEU A 52 10.55 -2.09 3.22
N PRO A 53 11.73 -2.72 2.97
CA PRO A 53 12.98 -1.97 2.80
C PRO A 53 12.93 -1.02 1.59
N LEU A 54 12.23 -1.40 0.52
CA LEU A 54 12.01 -0.51 -0.62
C LEU A 54 11.14 0.68 -0.23
N LYS A 55 10.07 0.44 0.53
CA LYS A 55 9.19 1.50 1.02
C LYS A 55 9.95 2.51 1.88
N GLU A 56 10.76 2.04 2.82
CA GLU A 56 11.57 2.89 3.71
C GLU A 56 12.56 3.74 2.92
N ARG A 57 13.29 3.15 1.97
CA ARG A 57 14.19 3.88 1.07
C ARG A 57 13.47 4.97 0.28
N LEU A 58 12.27 4.69 -0.24
CA LEU A 58 11.49 5.71 -0.94
C LEU A 58 11.07 6.84 0.01
N ARG A 59 10.69 6.53 1.25
CA ARG A 59 10.33 7.53 2.25
C ARG A 59 11.51 8.41 2.65
N ASP A 60 12.71 7.84 2.75
CA ASP A 60 13.93 8.61 3.04
C ASP A 60 14.25 9.64 1.94
N THR A 61 13.89 9.33 0.69
CA THR A 61 14.21 10.18 -0.46
C THR A 61 13.08 11.15 -0.83
N LEU A 62 11.84 10.67 -0.84
CA LEU A 62 10.65 11.38 -1.33
C LEU A 62 9.74 11.89 -0.20
N GLY A 63 9.96 11.43 1.03
CA GLY A 63 9.09 11.72 2.17
C GLY A 63 7.91 10.76 2.30
N SER A 64 7.41 10.58 3.53
CA SER A 64 6.31 9.66 3.83
C SER A 64 5.02 10.02 3.10
N ARG A 65 4.68 11.31 3.05
CA ARG A 65 3.50 11.81 2.32
C ARG A 65 3.50 11.38 0.85
N ALA A 66 4.59 11.62 0.12
CA ALA A 66 4.65 11.30 -1.31
C ALA A 66 4.54 9.79 -1.57
N VAL A 67 5.15 8.96 -0.72
CA VAL A 67 5.03 7.49 -0.83
C VAL A 67 3.61 7.02 -0.52
N ASP A 68 2.94 7.62 0.46
CA ASP A 68 1.57 7.26 0.80
C ASP A 68 0.56 7.79 -0.25
N VAL A 69 0.79 8.96 -0.87
CA VAL A 69 0.06 9.45 -2.06
C VAL A 69 0.19 8.46 -3.22
N PHE A 70 1.42 8.04 -3.53
CA PHE A 70 1.68 7.07 -4.60
C PHE A 70 0.95 5.75 -4.35
N SER A 71 0.99 5.28 -3.11
CA SER A 71 0.35 4.01 -2.74
C SER A 71 -1.17 4.10 -2.74
N LEU A 72 -1.73 5.26 -2.38
CA LEU A 72 -3.17 5.52 -2.46
C LEU A 72 -3.65 5.47 -3.92
N ALA A 73 -2.98 6.19 -4.83
CA ALA A 73 -3.34 6.22 -6.24
C ALA A 73 -3.38 4.80 -6.86
N ILE A 74 -2.36 3.97 -6.60
CA ILE A 74 -2.35 2.57 -7.03
C ILE A 74 -3.53 1.78 -6.44
N SER A 75 -3.88 2.04 -5.19
CA SER A 75 -4.93 1.32 -4.46
C SER A 75 -6.33 1.66 -4.93
N GLU A 76 -6.60 2.93 -5.21
CA GLU A 76 -7.87 3.39 -5.76
C GLU A 76 -8.06 2.87 -7.19
N ASP A 77 -7.04 2.98 -8.03
CA ASP A 77 -7.07 2.48 -9.42
C ASP A 77 -7.22 0.96 -9.53
N SER A 78 -6.64 0.22 -8.59
CA SER A 78 -6.77 -1.25 -8.54
C SER A 78 -7.99 -1.73 -7.75
N HIS A 79 -8.79 -0.79 -7.21
CA HIS A 79 -9.99 -1.03 -6.41
C HIS A 79 -9.75 -1.93 -5.18
N CYS A 80 -8.64 -1.73 -4.45
CA CYS A 80 -8.41 -2.38 -3.15
C CYS A 80 -8.91 -1.49 -2.01
N ILE A 81 -10.15 -1.69 -1.56
CA ILE A 81 -10.77 -0.90 -0.46
C ILE A 81 -9.89 -0.90 0.80
N LEU A 82 -9.43 -2.07 1.24
CA LEU A 82 -8.55 -2.20 2.41
C LEU A 82 -7.30 -1.32 2.30
N CYS A 83 -6.66 -1.37 1.14
CA CYS A 83 -5.42 -0.64 0.88
C CYS A 83 -5.68 0.87 0.78
N SER A 84 -6.75 1.28 0.10
CA SER A 84 -7.15 2.69 0.00
C SER A 84 -7.46 3.28 1.38
N LEU A 85 -8.22 2.59 2.23
CA LEU A 85 -8.49 3.04 3.60
C LEU A 85 -7.22 3.19 4.43
N TYR A 86 -6.29 2.23 4.30
CA TYR A 86 -5.01 2.30 5.01
C TYR A 86 -4.23 3.57 4.64
N PHE A 87 -4.11 3.88 3.34
CA PHE A 87 -3.35 5.05 2.89
C PHE A 87 -4.10 6.37 3.10
N ARG A 88 -5.44 6.39 2.98
CA ARG A 88 -6.26 7.55 3.38
C ARG A 88 -6.02 7.91 4.84
N ARG A 89 -6.08 6.94 5.75
CA ARG A 89 -5.76 7.15 7.17
C ARG A 89 -4.33 7.66 7.38
N ALA A 90 -3.37 7.13 6.62
CA ALA A 90 -1.98 7.58 6.71
C ALA A 90 -1.81 9.05 6.29
N LEU A 91 -2.46 9.47 5.20
CA LEU A 91 -2.45 10.87 4.75
C LEU A 91 -3.12 11.80 5.76
N ILE A 92 -4.27 11.40 6.33
CA ILE A 92 -4.94 12.16 7.39
C ILE A 92 -4.00 12.34 8.60
N ALA A 93 -3.26 11.29 8.99
CA ALA A 93 -2.27 11.37 10.06
C ALA A 93 -1.09 12.31 9.73
N HIS A 94 -0.85 12.60 8.44
CA HIS A 94 0.10 13.61 7.97
C HIS A 94 -0.52 15.02 7.83
N GLY A 95 -1.78 15.21 8.22
CA GLY A 95 -2.50 16.47 8.06
C GLY A 95 -2.87 16.78 6.61
N VAL A 96 -2.96 15.75 5.76
CA VAL A 96 -3.32 15.86 4.34
C VAL A 96 -4.71 15.28 4.15
N ASP A 97 -5.61 16.08 3.59
CA ASP A 97 -6.91 15.57 3.12
C ASP A 97 -6.67 14.72 1.86
N PRO A 98 -7.04 13.41 1.86
CA PRO A 98 -6.86 12.55 0.70
C PRO A 98 -7.66 12.99 -0.54
N ASP A 99 -8.76 13.71 -0.35
CA ASP A 99 -9.66 14.17 -1.42
C ASP A 99 -9.35 15.61 -1.86
N GLU A 100 -8.72 16.41 -0.98
CA GLU A 100 -8.41 17.82 -1.24
C GLU A 100 -6.95 18.18 -0.89
N TYR A 101 -6.05 17.95 -1.85
CA TYR A 101 -4.67 18.43 -1.74
C TYR A 101 -4.09 18.83 -3.10
N THR A 102 -3.11 19.74 -3.07
CA THR A 102 -2.30 20.07 -4.24
C THR A 102 -1.07 19.16 -4.27
N PRO A 103 -0.90 18.30 -5.29
CA PRO A 103 0.30 17.50 -5.45
C PRO A 103 1.53 18.38 -5.69
N THR A 104 2.64 18.04 -5.06
CA THR A 104 3.97 18.53 -5.46
C THR A 104 4.35 17.97 -6.85
N GLU A 105 5.42 18.49 -7.46
CA GLU A 105 5.93 17.95 -8.72
C GLU A 105 6.29 16.45 -8.63
N ASP A 106 6.92 16.03 -7.53
CA ASP A 106 7.27 14.63 -7.33
C ASP A 106 6.01 13.77 -7.13
N GLU A 107 5.02 14.26 -6.39
CA GLU A 107 3.74 13.56 -6.18
C GLU A 107 2.95 13.44 -7.48
N ALA A 108 2.90 14.48 -8.31
CA ALA A 108 2.26 14.42 -9.62
C ALA A 108 2.93 13.38 -10.53
N ALA A 109 4.27 13.31 -10.53
CA ALA A 109 5.00 12.29 -11.27
C ALA A 109 4.70 10.87 -10.75
N LEU A 110 4.63 10.69 -9.42
CA LEU A 110 4.26 9.42 -8.81
C LEU A 110 2.82 9.00 -9.17
N ILE A 111 1.87 9.94 -9.20
CA ILE A 111 0.47 9.68 -9.58
C ILE A 111 0.39 9.24 -11.05
N GLU A 112 1.08 9.90 -11.99
CA GLU A 112 1.15 9.45 -13.40
C GLU A 112 1.69 8.01 -13.50
N ILE A 113 2.74 7.69 -12.74
CA ILE A 113 3.32 6.35 -12.69
C ILE A 113 2.33 5.34 -12.05
N ALA A 114 1.57 5.75 -11.05
CA ALA A 114 0.56 4.89 -10.40
C ALA A 114 -0.53 4.47 -11.39
N HIS A 115 -1.08 5.43 -12.14
CA HIS A 115 -2.06 5.18 -13.18
C HIS A 115 -1.53 4.22 -14.25
N ARG A 116 -0.26 4.38 -14.65
CA ARG A 116 0.42 3.47 -15.56
C ARG A 116 0.47 2.03 -15.02
N ILE A 117 0.74 1.87 -13.73
CA ILE A 117 0.87 0.56 -13.09
C ILE A 117 -0.50 -0.11 -12.91
N ALA A 118 -1.49 0.62 -12.39
CA ALA A 118 -2.71 0.02 -11.85
C ALA A 118 -3.90 0.04 -12.81
N ALA A 119 -4.02 1.05 -13.67
CA ALA A 119 -5.23 1.31 -14.46
C ALA A 119 -5.07 1.13 -15.97
N GLU A 120 -3.86 1.19 -16.53
CA GLU A 120 -3.67 1.27 -17.99
C GLU A 120 -3.59 -0.12 -18.69
N PRO A 121 -4.67 -0.61 -19.34
CA PRO A 121 -4.71 -1.99 -19.86
C PRO A 121 -3.80 -2.19 -21.07
N ALA A 122 -3.50 -1.11 -21.79
CA ALA A 122 -2.62 -1.07 -22.95
C ALA A 122 -1.20 -0.56 -22.62
N ALA A 123 -0.80 -0.53 -21.34
CA ALA A 123 0.50 -0.04 -20.90
C ALA A 123 1.68 -0.69 -21.65
N HIS A 124 1.54 -1.96 -22.06
CA HIS A 124 2.55 -2.68 -22.85
C HIS A 124 2.72 -2.16 -24.29
N ARG A 125 1.77 -1.38 -24.81
CA ARG A 125 1.77 -0.84 -26.19
C ARG A 125 2.20 0.61 -26.25
N ASN A 126 2.19 1.31 -25.12
CA ASN A 126 2.47 2.72 -25.05
C ASN A 126 3.92 2.96 -24.60
N PRO A 127 4.56 4.09 -24.97
CA PRO A 127 5.87 4.43 -24.44
C PRO A 127 5.82 4.61 -22.91
N PRO A 128 6.97 4.50 -22.21
CA PRO A 128 7.04 4.79 -20.78
C PRO A 128 6.59 6.23 -20.46
N PRO A 129 5.92 6.48 -19.32
CA PRO A 129 5.46 7.82 -18.94
C PRO A 129 6.61 8.82 -18.80
N MET A 130 6.33 10.09 -19.09
CA MET A 130 7.33 11.16 -18.99
C MET A 130 7.75 11.40 -17.55
N ALA A 131 6.87 11.15 -16.58
CA ALA A 131 7.16 11.17 -15.16
C ALA A 131 8.40 10.34 -14.76
N LEU A 132 8.68 9.21 -15.45
CA LEU A 132 9.90 8.43 -15.19
C LEU A 132 11.16 9.23 -15.52
N GLN A 133 11.13 10.06 -16.57
CA GLN A 133 12.26 10.91 -16.93
C GLN A 133 12.40 12.08 -15.95
N THR A 134 11.29 12.67 -15.50
CA THR A 134 11.28 13.71 -14.45
C THR A 134 11.97 13.21 -13.18
N LEU A 135 11.55 12.07 -12.64
CA LEU A 135 12.16 11.49 -11.44
C LEU A 135 13.62 11.07 -11.68
N LYS A 136 13.93 10.51 -12.86
CA LYS A 136 15.31 10.13 -13.20
C LYS A 136 16.24 11.35 -13.23
N ALA A 137 15.80 12.47 -13.78
CA ALA A 137 16.61 13.67 -13.87
C ALA A 137 16.95 14.24 -12.49
N LYS A 138 16.03 14.14 -11.53
CA LYS A 138 16.18 14.68 -10.18
C LYS A 138 16.92 13.73 -9.22
N TYR A 139 16.68 12.42 -9.34
CA TYR A 139 17.11 11.43 -8.34
C TYR A 139 17.92 10.26 -8.90
N GLY A 140 18.08 10.17 -10.22
CA GLY A 140 18.80 9.10 -10.88
C GLY A 140 18.00 7.81 -11.10
N SER A 141 18.60 6.88 -11.83
CA SER A 141 17.94 5.65 -12.27
C SER A 141 17.58 4.71 -11.12
N GLU A 142 18.37 4.69 -10.04
CA GLU A 142 18.14 3.81 -8.90
C GLU A 142 16.79 4.10 -8.22
N LEU A 143 16.45 5.38 -8.02
CA LEU A 143 15.16 5.75 -7.45
C LEU A 143 14.02 5.33 -8.37
N VAL A 144 14.14 5.55 -9.68
CA VAL A 144 13.10 5.17 -10.65
C VAL A 144 12.81 3.67 -10.60
N ILE A 145 13.84 2.83 -10.54
CA ILE A 145 13.66 1.39 -10.38
C ILE A 145 13.00 1.06 -9.04
N ALA A 146 13.38 1.73 -7.95
CA ALA A 146 12.75 1.54 -6.65
C ALA A 146 11.25 1.93 -6.65
N VAL A 147 10.89 3.06 -7.26
CA VAL A 147 9.50 3.53 -7.41
C VAL A 147 8.66 2.52 -8.18
N VAL A 148 9.11 2.09 -9.36
CA VAL A 148 8.37 1.13 -10.19
C VAL A 148 8.27 -0.24 -9.50
N SER A 149 9.34 -0.69 -8.83
CA SER A 149 9.35 -1.96 -8.10
C SER A 149 8.39 -1.94 -6.91
N TYR A 150 8.42 -0.89 -6.11
CA TYR A 150 7.50 -0.70 -4.98
C TYR A 150 6.06 -0.59 -5.46
N GLY A 151 5.79 0.22 -6.50
CA GLY A 151 4.45 0.37 -7.05
C GLY A 151 3.88 -0.94 -7.61
N SER A 152 4.72 -1.73 -8.30
CA SER A 152 4.32 -3.06 -8.80
C SER A 152 4.03 -4.04 -7.65
N ALA A 153 4.85 -4.03 -6.59
CA ALA A 153 4.61 -4.82 -5.39
C ALA A 153 3.34 -4.36 -4.64
N MET A 154 3.02 -3.06 -4.68
CA MET A 154 1.77 -2.51 -4.14
C MET A 154 0.57 -3.04 -4.92
N LEU A 155 0.61 -3.01 -6.26
CA LEU A 155 -0.44 -3.62 -7.08
C LEU A 155 -0.62 -5.12 -6.77
N ALA A 156 0.47 -5.87 -6.61
CA ALA A 156 0.38 -7.27 -6.21
C ALA A 156 -0.27 -7.45 -4.83
N THR A 157 0.07 -6.58 -3.87
CA THR A 157 -0.53 -6.56 -2.53
C THR A 157 -2.03 -6.27 -2.60
N ASN A 158 -2.42 -5.30 -3.41
CA ASN A 158 -3.81 -4.91 -3.65
C ASN A 158 -4.61 -6.07 -4.24
N ARG A 159 -4.06 -6.74 -5.26
CA ARG A 159 -4.68 -7.91 -5.87
C ARG A 159 -4.78 -9.08 -4.90
N LEU A 160 -3.77 -9.32 -4.05
CA LEU A 160 -3.85 -10.34 -3.01
C LEU A 160 -4.99 -10.05 -2.03
N ASN A 161 -5.06 -8.84 -1.51
CA ASN A 161 -6.09 -8.45 -0.53
C ASN A 161 -7.50 -8.58 -1.11
N THR A 162 -7.73 -8.08 -2.32
CA THR A 162 -9.02 -8.19 -3.00
C THR A 162 -9.36 -9.64 -3.34
N THR A 163 -8.40 -10.43 -3.84
CA THR A 163 -8.64 -11.83 -4.24
C THR A 163 -8.95 -12.73 -3.05
N LEU A 164 -8.25 -12.56 -1.93
CA LEU A 164 -8.50 -13.33 -0.71
C LEU A 164 -9.69 -12.82 0.09
N GLY A 165 -10.22 -11.63 -0.24
CA GLY A 165 -11.27 -10.97 0.53
C GLY A 165 -10.82 -10.71 1.97
N ILE A 166 -9.61 -10.17 2.14
CA ILE A 166 -9.06 -9.88 3.47
C ILE A 166 -9.99 -8.90 4.21
N PRO A 167 -10.42 -9.23 5.44
CA PRO A 167 -11.28 -8.34 6.23
C PRO A 167 -10.60 -7.00 6.52
N ILE A 168 -11.40 -5.94 6.58
CA ILE A 168 -10.94 -4.60 6.97
C ILE A 168 -10.42 -4.66 8.41
N ASP A 169 -9.23 -4.10 8.65
CA ASP A 169 -8.70 -3.97 10.01
C ASP A 169 -9.59 -3.01 10.82
N ASP A 170 -9.87 -3.34 12.09
CA ASP A 170 -10.79 -2.56 12.94
C ASP A 170 -10.40 -1.07 13.05
N ASP A 171 -9.10 -0.77 13.02
CA ASP A 171 -8.57 0.61 13.08
C ASP A 171 -8.82 1.43 11.81
N LEU A 172 -9.34 0.82 10.74
CA LEU A 172 -9.73 1.47 9.50
C LEU A 172 -11.24 1.72 9.39
N LEU A 173 -12.05 1.15 10.29
CA LEU A 173 -13.50 1.34 10.29
C LEU A 173 -13.91 2.82 10.41
N PRO A 174 -13.28 3.66 11.26
CA PRO A 174 -13.62 5.08 11.31
C PRO A 174 -13.34 5.81 9.98
N THR A 175 -12.27 5.42 9.28
CA THR A 175 -11.96 5.97 7.95
C THR A 175 -13.00 5.55 6.92
N LEU A 176 -13.47 4.31 6.96
CA LEU A 176 -14.51 3.80 6.07
C LEU A 176 -15.83 4.56 6.26
N GLU A 177 -16.23 4.77 7.51
CA GLU A 177 -17.43 5.53 7.86
C GLU A 177 -17.36 6.97 7.35
N ALA A 178 -16.21 7.65 7.55
CA ALA A 178 -15.99 9.01 7.06
C ALA A 178 -16.09 9.11 5.53
N THR A 179 -15.54 8.14 4.80
CA THR A 179 -15.62 8.10 3.32
C THR A 179 -17.01 7.73 2.78
N SER A 180 -17.87 7.14 3.61
CA SER A 180 -19.21 6.69 3.22
C SER A 180 -20.31 7.68 3.63
N ALA A 181 -19.97 8.70 4.41
CA ALA A 181 -20.92 9.73 4.82
C ALA A 181 -21.35 10.55 3.59
N PRO A 182 -22.66 10.72 3.33
CA PRO A 182 -23.12 11.61 2.27
C PRO A 182 -22.67 13.05 2.57
N ASP A 183 -22.25 13.78 1.53
CA ASP A 183 -21.88 15.19 1.62
C ASP A 183 -22.96 15.99 2.35
N SER A 184 -22.70 16.34 3.62
CA SER A 184 -23.59 17.16 4.44
C SER A 184 -23.65 18.63 3.99
N ASN A 185 -22.95 18.96 2.89
CA ASN A 185 -22.95 20.26 2.22
C ASN A 185 -23.71 20.30 0.88
N ALA A 186 -24.41 19.22 0.52
CA ALA A 186 -25.38 19.25 -0.58
C ALA A 186 -26.79 19.61 -0.06
N ALA A 187 -26.96 20.85 0.43
CA ALA A 187 -28.26 21.44 0.76
C ALA A 187 -28.30 22.92 0.38
#